data_AF-A0A850A8T2-F1
#
_entry.id   AF-A0A850A8T2-F1
#
_cell.length_a   1.000
_cell.length_b   1.000
_cell.length_c   1.000
_cell.angle_alpha   90.00
_cell.angle_beta   90.00
_cell.angle_gamma   90.00
#
_symmetry.space_group_name_H-M   'P 1'
#
loop_
_entity.id
_entity.type
_entity.pdbx_description
1 polymer ?
#
loop_
_entity_poly.entity_id
_entity_poly.type
_entity_poly.pdbx_seq_one_letter_code
_entity_poly.pdbx_strand_id
1 'polypeptide(L)'
;MTRPTLQPHAACVAFRPRDGDYEVLLVAPPRSQQWRLPAAPVEEGETPIAAALRGLAEATGIHGFSGPLLDQAESITPTGERQRCDYFLARALTAEPLHGGWEGETLAWLPVDEAITHPASAVERAVLIRARSLLRAPGSATRLLPPLLAHLLTDLPANTLAALAETELWVEEEPYVMLAVPTEARARLLRSLGKAPPLLTIEDGDEFTLVLAESAFNQVQDALSLDYQAEPDLRFIRLEATLPWETVGYGAAIFAALAAAGVSAGFYSGYSIDYLLISAGALPLATAAIELLVAEAGRRAPARGTQEHAAR
;
A
#
# COMPACT_ATOMS: atom_id res chain seq x y z
N MET A 1 -38.58 21.37 -12.44
CA MET A 1 -38.28 20.24 -11.54
C MET A 1 -36.85 19.80 -11.83
N THR A 2 -35.91 20.14 -10.95
CA THR A 2 -34.51 19.71 -11.06
C THR A 2 -34.47 18.20 -10.86
N ARG A 3 -33.89 17.44 -11.80
CA ARG A 3 -33.70 15.99 -11.61
C ARG A 3 -32.90 15.81 -10.30
N PRO A 4 -33.29 14.90 -9.39
CA PRO A 4 -32.50 14.64 -8.20
C PRO A 4 -31.08 14.26 -8.64
N THR A 5 -30.09 14.97 -8.10
CA THR A 5 -28.67 14.78 -8.40
C THR A 5 -28.27 13.36 -7.99
N LEU A 6 -27.70 12.59 -8.92
CA LEU A 6 -27.21 11.26 -8.63
C LEU A 6 -25.95 11.38 -7.78
N GLN A 7 -25.99 10.91 -6.53
CA GLN A 7 -24.83 10.94 -5.65
C GLN A 7 -23.91 9.74 -5.93
N PRO A 8 -22.66 9.96 -6.39
CA PRO A 8 -21.71 8.88 -6.63
C PRO A 8 -21.15 8.37 -5.30
N HIS A 9 -21.09 7.05 -5.14
CA HIS A 9 -20.46 6.34 -4.05
C HIS A 9 -19.63 5.19 -4.60
N ALA A 10 -18.72 4.70 -3.77
CA ALA A 10 -17.99 3.49 -4.09
C ALA A 10 -17.78 2.64 -2.84
N ALA A 11 -17.72 1.33 -3.05
CA ALA A 11 -17.63 0.34 -1.98
C ALA A 11 -16.58 -0.73 -2.29
N CYS A 12 -16.02 -1.33 -1.24
CA CYS A 12 -15.04 -2.40 -1.35
C CYS A 12 -15.60 -3.71 -0.81
N VAL A 13 -15.45 -4.79 -1.57
CA VAL A 13 -15.35 -6.15 -1.03
C VAL A 13 -13.89 -6.37 -0.66
N ALA A 14 -13.51 -5.96 0.54
CA ALA A 14 -12.19 -6.24 1.07
C ALA A 14 -12.08 -7.73 1.42
N PHE A 15 -11.05 -8.41 0.90
CA PHE A 15 -10.84 -9.84 1.13
C PHE A 15 -9.43 -10.11 1.67
N ARG A 16 -9.30 -11.22 2.41
CA ARG A 16 -8.02 -11.81 2.80
C ARG A 16 -8.04 -13.34 2.66
N PRO A 17 -6.92 -13.98 2.29
CA PRO A 17 -6.81 -15.44 2.36
C PRO A 17 -6.84 -15.94 3.81
N ARG A 18 -7.54 -17.04 4.08
CA ARG A 18 -7.59 -17.71 5.39
C ARG A 18 -7.84 -19.20 5.19
N ASP A 19 -6.99 -20.06 5.78
CA ASP A 19 -7.14 -21.52 5.80
C ASP A 19 -7.44 -22.16 4.42
N GLY A 20 -6.83 -21.63 3.35
CA GLY A 20 -6.99 -22.15 1.99
C GLY A 20 -8.22 -21.62 1.24
N ASP A 21 -8.98 -20.71 1.82
CA ASP A 21 -10.11 -20.00 1.20
C ASP A 21 -10.00 -18.49 1.49
N TYR A 22 -11.13 -17.76 1.38
CA TYR A 22 -11.18 -16.31 1.54
C TYR A 22 -12.22 -15.87 2.56
N GLU A 23 -11.83 -14.89 3.37
CA GLU A 23 -12.71 -14.08 4.18
C GLU A 23 -12.94 -12.72 3.53
N VAL A 24 -14.09 -12.12 3.77
CA VAL A 24 -14.42 -10.75 3.39
C VAL A 24 -14.83 -9.93 4.60
N LEU A 25 -14.52 -8.64 4.59
CA LEU A 25 -14.82 -7.73 5.68
C LEU A 25 -16.19 -7.10 5.50
N LEU A 26 -17.04 -7.23 6.52
CA LEU A 26 -18.31 -6.51 6.61
C LEU A 26 -18.29 -5.55 7.80
N VAL A 27 -19.09 -4.49 7.67
CA VAL A 27 -19.32 -3.47 8.69
C VAL A 27 -20.77 -3.48 9.11
N ALA A 28 -21.03 -3.34 10.41
CA ALA A 28 -22.37 -3.16 10.95
C ALA A 28 -22.38 -1.98 11.93
N PRO A 29 -23.28 -0.99 11.77
CA PRO A 29 -23.40 0.12 12.72
C PRO A 29 -23.75 -0.39 14.13
N PRO A 30 -23.30 0.27 15.22
CA PRO A 30 -23.41 -0.27 16.58
C PRO A 30 -24.83 -0.63 17.05
N ARG A 31 -25.86 0.02 16.48
CA ARG A 31 -27.28 -0.19 16.84
C ARG A 31 -28.06 -1.05 15.83
N SER A 32 -27.38 -1.59 14.83
CA SER A 32 -27.98 -2.30 13.70
C SER A 32 -27.21 -3.59 13.43
N GLN A 33 -27.90 -4.73 13.37
CA GLN A 33 -27.32 -5.98 12.87
C GLN A 33 -27.36 -6.09 11.33
N GLN A 34 -27.61 -4.98 10.63
CA GLN A 34 -27.56 -4.94 9.17
C GLN A 34 -26.10 -4.76 8.72
N TRP A 35 -25.47 -5.88 8.40
CA TRP A 35 -24.15 -5.92 7.77
C TRP A 35 -24.19 -5.34 6.36
N ARG A 36 -23.15 -4.58 6.02
CA ARG A 36 -22.96 -3.94 4.72
C ARG A 36 -21.49 -3.99 4.31
N LEU A 37 -21.23 -3.66 3.05
CA LEU A 37 -19.88 -3.41 2.58
C LEU A 37 -19.41 -2.00 3.01
N PRO A 38 -18.13 -1.82 3.38
CA PRO A 38 -17.54 -0.49 3.57
C PRO A 38 -17.70 0.33 2.28
N ALA A 39 -18.23 1.54 2.42
CA ALA A 39 -18.54 2.42 1.31
C ALA A 39 -18.42 3.88 1.71
N ALA A 40 -18.04 4.74 0.77
CA ALA A 40 -17.95 6.17 0.95
C ALA A 40 -18.49 6.94 -0.28
N PRO A 41 -18.96 8.18 -0.10
CA PRO A 41 -19.23 9.08 -1.22
C PRO A 41 -17.94 9.37 -1.99
N VAL A 42 -18.04 9.52 -3.32
CA VAL A 42 -16.91 9.94 -4.16
C VAL A 42 -16.76 11.45 -4.09
N GLU A 43 -15.60 11.93 -3.69
CA GLU A 43 -15.30 13.36 -3.57
C GLU A 43 -14.88 14.01 -4.90
N GLU A 44 -14.87 15.34 -4.95
CA GLU A 44 -14.47 16.07 -6.15
C GLU A 44 -12.99 15.82 -6.48
N GLY A 45 -12.70 15.40 -7.72
CA GLY A 45 -11.36 15.03 -8.16
C GLY A 45 -10.92 13.62 -7.73
N GLU A 46 -11.72 12.93 -6.92
CA GLU A 46 -11.44 11.57 -6.46
C GLU A 46 -11.93 10.53 -7.48
N THR A 47 -11.13 9.47 -7.70
CA THR A 47 -11.61 8.33 -8.51
C THR A 47 -12.50 7.42 -7.67
N PRO A 48 -13.49 6.72 -8.24
CA PRO A 48 -14.35 5.81 -7.47
C PRO A 48 -13.58 4.74 -6.69
N ILE A 49 -12.49 4.21 -7.25
CA ILE A 49 -11.66 3.22 -6.53
C ILE A 49 -10.91 3.85 -5.35
N ALA A 50 -10.43 5.09 -5.49
CA ALA A 50 -9.81 5.82 -4.38
C ALA A 50 -10.82 6.04 -3.25
N ALA A 51 -12.04 6.47 -3.59
CA ALA A 51 -13.13 6.63 -2.62
C ALA A 51 -13.47 5.32 -1.90
N ALA A 52 -13.50 4.19 -2.62
CA ALA A 52 -13.78 2.88 -2.04
C ALA A 52 -12.70 2.43 -1.04
N LEU A 53 -11.42 2.65 -1.37
CA LEU A 53 -10.29 2.32 -0.49
C LEU A 53 -10.21 3.27 0.71
N ARG A 54 -10.50 4.56 0.51
CA ARG A 54 -10.62 5.52 1.60
C ARG A 54 -11.76 5.14 2.56
N GLY A 55 -12.94 4.84 2.04
CA GLY A 55 -14.08 4.40 2.85
C GLY A 55 -13.81 3.10 3.62
N LEU A 56 -13.05 2.17 3.04
CA LEU A 56 -12.56 0.99 3.74
C LEU A 56 -11.65 1.36 4.92
N ALA A 57 -10.66 2.22 4.68
CA ALA A 57 -9.72 2.66 5.70
C ALA A 57 -10.39 3.45 6.82
N GLU A 58 -11.27 4.40 6.50
CA GLU A 58 -12.01 5.21 7.48
C GLU A 58 -12.91 4.35 8.37
N ALA A 59 -13.67 3.43 7.78
CA ALA A 59 -14.64 2.62 8.51
C ALA A 59 -14.00 1.49 9.34
N THR A 60 -12.80 1.02 8.95
CA THR A 60 -12.26 -0.25 9.48
C THR A 60 -10.79 -0.22 9.90
N GLY A 61 -10.04 0.80 9.49
CA GLY A 61 -8.58 0.83 9.58
C GLY A 61 -7.87 -0.13 8.62
N ILE A 62 -8.61 -0.85 7.78
CA ILE A 62 -8.03 -1.76 6.79
C ILE A 62 -7.63 -0.98 5.56
N HIS A 63 -6.40 -1.22 5.11
CA HIS A 63 -5.91 -0.73 3.84
C HIS A 63 -5.73 -1.90 2.88
N GLY A 64 -5.78 -1.62 1.58
CA GLY A 64 -5.68 -2.67 0.58
C GLY A 64 -5.36 -2.17 -0.80
N PHE A 65 -5.05 -3.13 -1.67
CA PHE A 65 -4.86 -2.90 -3.10
C PHE A 65 -6.19 -2.86 -3.84
N SER A 66 -6.29 -1.95 -4.80
CA SER A 66 -7.39 -1.95 -5.77
C SER A 66 -7.41 -3.23 -6.58
N GLY A 67 -8.56 -3.89 -6.62
CA GLY A 67 -8.88 -4.96 -7.56
C GLY A 67 -9.90 -4.50 -8.61
N PRO A 68 -10.46 -5.44 -9.40
CA PRO A 68 -11.40 -5.12 -10.45
C PRO A 68 -12.75 -4.60 -9.92
N LEU A 69 -13.43 -3.82 -10.76
CA LEU A 69 -14.85 -3.48 -10.59
C LEU A 69 -15.71 -4.76 -10.69
N LEU A 70 -16.53 -5.00 -9.67
CA LEU A 70 -17.43 -6.15 -9.55
C LEU A 70 -18.83 -5.85 -10.12
N ASP A 71 -19.36 -4.67 -9.80
CA ASP A 71 -20.68 -4.23 -10.27
C ASP A 71 -20.87 -2.72 -10.13
N GLN A 72 -21.90 -2.20 -10.80
CA GLN A 72 -22.39 -0.83 -10.62
C GLN A 72 -23.89 -0.87 -10.42
N ALA A 73 -24.38 -0.27 -9.34
CA ALA A 73 -25.80 -0.32 -9.02
C ALA A 73 -26.33 1.05 -8.58
N GLU A 74 -27.56 1.35 -9.00
CA GLU A 74 -28.31 2.50 -8.50
C GLU A 74 -29.29 2.04 -7.41
N SER A 75 -29.42 2.83 -6.36
CA SER A 75 -30.39 2.61 -5.30
C SER A 75 -31.03 3.94 -4.86
N ILE A 76 -32.12 3.83 -4.10
CA ILE A 76 -32.74 4.97 -3.43
C ILE A 76 -32.43 4.83 -1.94
N THR A 77 -31.80 5.84 -1.36
CA THR A 77 -31.49 5.86 0.07
C THR A 77 -32.78 5.92 0.91
N PRO A 78 -32.73 5.61 2.22
CA PRO A 78 -33.88 5.81 3.10
C PRO A 78 -34.38 7.26 3.13
N THR A 79 -33.52 8.24 2.80
CA THR A 79 -33.86 9.67 2.67
C THR A 79 -34.52 10.02 1.33
N GLY A 80 -34.66 9.06 0.41
CA GLY A 80 -35.31 9.24 -0.90
C GLY A 80 -34.36 9.74 -2.00
N GLU A 81 -33.06 9.81 -1.73
CA GLU A 81 -32.06 10.30 -2.68
C GLU A 81 -31.60 9.18 -3.61
N ARG A 82 -31.32 9.53 -4.88
CA ARG A 82 -30.77 8.57 -5.84
C ARG A 82 -29.26 8.48 -5.66
N GLN A 83 -28.77 7.27 -5.46
CA GLN A 83 -27.37 6.97 -5.24
C GLN A 83 -26.89 5.96 -6.28
N ARG A 84 -25.70 6.17 -6.85
CA ARG A 84 -25.00 5.14 -7.65
C ARG A 84 -23.79 4.68 -6.86
N CYS A 85 -23.65 3.37 -6.70
CA CYS A 85 -22.50 2.77 -6.04
C CYS A 85 -21.71 1.90 -7.03
N ASP A 86 -20.41 2.15 -7.11
CA ASP A 86 -19.45 1.31 -7.83
C ASP A 86 -18.77 0.36 -6.82
N TYR A 87 -18.89 -0.96 -7.03
CA TYR A 87 -18.37 -1.97 -6.11
C TYR A 87 -17.07 -2.56 -6.64
N PHE A 88 -15.99 -2.47 -5.88
CA PHE A 88 -14.68 -3.00 -6.24
C PHE A 88 -14.30 -4.18 -5.35
N LEU A 89 -13.53 -5.12 -5.89
CA LEU A 89 -12.79 -6.07 -5.06
C LEU A 89 -11.54 -5.37 -4.53
N ALA A 90 -11.17 -5.59 -3.27
CA ALA A 90 -9.94 -5.03 -2.70
C ALA A 90 -9.20 -6.08 -1.88
N ARG A 91 -7.89 -6.23 -2.09
CA ARG A 91 -7.08 -7.15 -1.29
C ARG A 91 -6.57 -6.43 -0.06
N ALA A 92 -6.92 -6.90 1.14
CA ALA A 92 -6.40 -6.31 2.36
C ALA A 92 -4.88 -6.53 2.49
N LEU A 93 -4.19 -5.48 2.91
CA LEU A 93 -2.76 -5.45 3.23
C LEU A 93 -2.53 -5.58 4.74
N THR A 94 -3.43 -5.01 5.53
CA THR A 94 -3.41 -5.11 6.99
C THR A 94 -4.40 -6.20 7.45
N ALA A 95 -4.00 -7.01 8.42
CA ALA A 95 -4.77 -8.19 8.82
C ALA A 95 -5.91 -7.85 9.80
N GLU A 96 -5.62 -7.01 10.80
CA GLU A 96 -6.55 -6.76 11.89
C GLU A 96 -7.23 -5.40 11.74
N PRO A 97 -8.57 -5.34 11.69
CA PRO A 97 -9.29 -4.08 11.72
C PRO A 97 -9.09 -3.44 13.09
N LEU A 98 -9.12 -2.10 13.13
CA LEU A 98 -9.12 -1.39 14.41
C LEU A 98 -10.40 -1.77 15.17
N HIS A 99 -10.35 -1.87 16.50
CA HIS A 99 -11.50 -2.25 17.33
C HIS A 99 -12.61 -1.18 17.22
N GLY A 100 -13.48 -1.34 16.21
CA GLY A 100 -14.48 -0.35 15.79
C GLY A 100 -13.84 0.86 15.10
N GLY A 101 -14.45 1.33 14.01
CA GLY A 101 -14.13 2.65 13.45
C GLY A 101 -14.41 3.76 14.48
N TRP A 102 -14.18 5.02 14.09
CA TRP A 102 -14.41 6.17 14.98
C TRP A 102 -15.86 6.27 15.52
N GLU A 103 -16.83 5.60 14.88
CA GLU A 103 -18.25 5.65 15.27
C GLU A 103 -18.72 4.40 16.05
N GLY A 104 -17.82 3.46 16.37
CA GLY A 104 -18.13 2.27 17.18
C GLY A 104 -18.80 1.14 16.40
N GLU A 105 -18.55 1.04 15.09
CA GLU A 105 -19.03 -0.06 14.25
C GLU A 105 -18.53 -1.42 14.69
N THR A 106 -19.36 -2.45 14.50
CA THR A 106 -18.94 -3.84 14.60
C THR A 106 -18.32 -4.27 13.27
N LEU A 107 -17.12 -4.83 13.34
CA LEU A 107 -16.35 -5.28 12.19
C LEU A 107 -16.20 -6.79 12.26
N ALA A 108 -16.38 -7.48 11.13
CA ALA A 108 -16.17 -8.92 11.07
C ALA A 108 -15.56 -9.33 9.73
N TRP A 109 -14.43 -10.04 9.83
CA TRP A 109 -13.97 -10.93 8.77
C TRP A 109 -14.84 -12.18 8.80
N LEU A 110 -15.56 -12.43 7.72
CA LEU A 110 -16.44 -13.59 7.59
C LEU A 110 -16.00 -14.43 6.39
N PRO A 111 -16.05 -15.77 6.48
CA PRO A 111 -15.91 -16.63 5.32
C PRO A 111 -16.82 -16.15 4.19
N VAL A 112 -16.33 -16.10 2.95
CA VAL A 112 -17.08 -15.46 1.84
C VAL A 112 -18.47 -16.07 1.62
N ASP A 113 -18.65 -17.36 1.90
CA ASP A 113 -19.96 -18.03 1.81
C ASP A 113 -20.92 -17.60 2.93
N GLU A 114 -20.41 -17.40 4.15
CA GLU A 114 -21.19 -16.88 5.27
C GLU A 114 -21.56 -15.42 5.03
N ALA A 115 -20.61 -14.60 4.58
CA ALA A 115 -20.80 -13.20 4.25
C ALA A 115 -21.95 -12.99 3.27
N ILE A 116 -22.13 -13.86 2.26
CA ILE A 116 -23.25 -13.77 1.30
C ILE A 116 -24.62 -13.88 1.98
N THR A 117 -24.70 -14.52 3.16
CA THR A 117 -25.98 -14.72 3.86
C THR A 117 -26.45 -13.46 4.62
N HIS A 118 -25.52 -12.61 5.03
CA HIS A 118 -25.78 -11.46 5.91
C HIS A 118 -26.38 -10.19 5.28
N PRO A 119 -25.96 -9.71 4.08
CA PRO A 119 -26.38 -8.40 3.61
C PRO A 119 -27.90 -8.29 3.48
N ALA A 120 -28.41 -7.17 3.97
CA ALA A 120 -29.81 -6.80 3.83
C ALA A 120 -30.15 -6.44 2.37
N SER A 121 -29.16 -6.03 1.58
CA SER A 121 -29.33 -5.62 0.18
C SER A 121 -29.16 -6.80 -0.79
N ALA A 122 -30.13 -6.97 -1.70
CA ALA A 122 -30.02 -7.92 -2.82
C ALA A 122 -28.84 -7.57 -3.75
N VAL A 123 -28.51 -6.28 -3.88
CA VAL A 123 -27.37 -5.81 -4.66
C VAL A 123 -26.06 -6.25 -4.02
N GLU A 124 -25.85 -5.97 -2.72
CA GLU A 124 -24.62 -6.37 -2.03
C GLU A 124 -24.45 -7.89 -2.00
N ARG A 125 -25.56 -8.63 -1.85
CA ARG A 125 -25.55 -10.10 -1.98
C ARG A 125 -25.06 -10.55 -3.36
N ALA A 126 -25.54 -9.93 -4.44
CA ALA A 126 -25.09 -10.24 -5.79
C ALA A 126 -23.61 -9.88 -6.01
N VAL A 127 -23.16 -8.75 -5.47
CA VAL A 127 -21.76 -8.32 -5.48
C VAL A 127 -20.86 -9.34 -4.76
N LEU A 128 -21.24 -9.80 -3.57
CA LEU A 128 -20.48 -10.82 -2.83
C LEU A 128 -20.44 -12.17 -3.57
N ILE A 129 -21.53 -12.57 -4.23
CA ILE A 129 -21.54 -13.77 -5.08
C ILE A 129 -20.52 -13.64 -6.22
N ARG A 130 -20.46 -12.47 -6.89
CA ARG A 130 -19.47 -12.20 -7.94
C ARG A 130 -18.05 -12.22 -7.39
N ALA A 131 -17.82 -11.59 -6.24
CA ALA A 131 -16.53 -11.60 -5.55
C ALA A 131 -16.05 -13.03 -5.28
N ARG A 132 -16.90 -13.87 -4.69
CA ARG A 132 -16.60 -15.29 -4.45
C ARG A 132 -16.22 -16.03 -5.73
N SER A 133 -17.00 -15.87 -6.79
CA SER A 133 -16.73 -16.50 -8.09
C SER A 133 -15.37 -16.10 -8.65
N LEU A 134 -14.99 -14.82 -8.50
CA LEU A 134 -13.70 -14.32 -8.94
C LEU A 134 -12.54 -14.83 -8.07
N LEU A 135 -12.70 -14.82 -6.74
CA LEU A 135 -11.70 -15.28 -5.77
C LEU A 135 -11.35 -16.76 -5.95
N ARG A 136 -12.36 -17.59 -6.21
CA ARG A 136 -12.21 -19.04 -6.41
C ARG A 136 -11.91 -19.43 -7.87
N ALA A 137 -11.82 -18.48 -8.79
CA ALA A 137 -11.49 -18.78 -10.18
C ALA A 137 -10.05 -19.31 -10.31
N PRO A 138 -9.77 -20.29 -11.19
CA PRO A 138 -8.41 -20.72 -11.48
C PRO A 138 -7.53 -19.54 -11.93
N GLY A 139 -6.33 -19.41 -11.35
CA GLY A 139 -5.41 -18.30 -11.64
C GLY A 139 -5.79 -16.97 -10.98
N SER A 140 -6.71 -16.97 -10.01
CA SER A 140 -7.12 -15.77 -9.26
C SER A 140 -5.94 -15.02 -8.65
N ALA A 141 -4.92 -15.73 -8.16
CA ALA A 141 -3.65 -15.17 -7.67
C ALA A 141 -3.11 -13.98 -8.49
N THR A 142 -3.11 -14.06 -9.82
CA THR A 142 -2.61 -12.96 -10.69
C THR A 142 -3.65 -11.87 -10.93
N ARG A 143 -4.95 -12.22 -10.96
CA ARG A 143 -6.06 -11.27 -11.18
C ARG A 143 -6.38 -10.41 -9.95
N LEU A 144 -5.86 -10.82 -8.80
CA LEU A 144 -6.04 -10.17 -7.51
C LEU A 144 -4.92 -9.17 -7.17
N LEU A 145 -4.00 -8.95 -8.11
CA LEU A 145 -2.98 -7.91 -8.03
C LEU A 145 -3.45 -6.65 -8.77
N PRO A 146 -2.90 -5.48 -8.42
CA PRO A 146 -3.01 -4.27 -9.23
C PRO A 146 -2.61 -4.55 -10.69
N PRO A 147 -3.38 -4.09 -11.71
CA PRO A 147 -3.12 -4.42 -13.11
C PRO A 147 -1.70 -4.10 -13.59
N LEU A 148 -1.16 -2.94 -13.17
CA LEU A 148 0.21 -2.54 -13.50
C LEU A 148 1.23 -3.54 -12.94
N LEU A 149 1.06 -3.94 -11.68
CA LEU A 149 1.96 -4.88 -11.02
C LEU A 149 1.85 -6.29 -11.62
N ALA A 150 0.62 -6.74 -11.91
CA ALA A 150 0.38 -8.03 -12.55
C ALA A 150 1.07 -8.10 -13.93
N HIS A 151 0.93 -7.05 -14.74
CA HIS A 151 1.56 -6.96 -16.05
C HIS A 151 3.09 -6.95 -15.92
N LEU A 152 3.62 -6.09 -15.05
CA LEU A 152 5.06 -5.98 -14.83
C LEU A 152 5.68 -7.32 -14.44
N LEU A 153 5.11 -8.01 -13.44
CA LEU A 153 5.60 -9.31 -12.99
C LEU A 153 5.57 -10.42 -14.06
N THR A 154 4.78 -10.26 -15.12
CA THR A 154 4.74 -11.22 -16.23
C THR A 154 5.95 -11.08 -17.16
N ASP A 155 6.45 -9.85 -17.33
CA ASP A 155 7.49 -9.53 -18.31
C ASP A 155 8.88 -9.32 -17.69
N LEU A 156 8.99 -9.36 -16.36
CA LEU A 156 10.27 -9.18 -15.68
C LEU A 156 11.28 -10.31 -16.01
N PRO A 157 12.57 -9.97 -16.16
CA PRO A 157 13.63 -10.96 -16.31
C PRO A 157 13.67 -11.96 -15.15
N ALA A 158 14.03 -13.22 -15.43
CA ALA A 158 14.06 -14.28 -14.43
C ALA A 158 14.99 -13.98 -13.23
N ASN A 159 16.13 -13.33 -13.48
CA ASN A 159 17.04 -12.89 -12.41
C ASN A 159 16.40 -11.80 -11.53
N THR A 160 15.56 -10.93 -12.09
CA THR A 160 14.85 -9.90 -11.32
C THR A 160 13.73 -10.52 -10.49
N LEU A 161 12.99 -11.48 -11.05
CA LEU A 161 11.99 -12.25 -10.28
C LEU A 161 12.63 -13.03 -9.14
N ALA A 162 13.80 -13.63 -9.35
CA ALA A 162 14.55 -14.30 -8.30
C ALA A 162 15.01 -13.32 -7.21
N ALA A 163 15.58 -12.17 -7.59
CA ALA A 163 16.01 -11.15 -6.63
C ALA A 163 14.84 -10.58 -5.82
N LEU A 164 13.68 -10.34 -6.45
CA LEU A 164 12.45 -9.96 -5.75
C LEU A 164 11.97 -11.06 -4.80
N ALA A 165 11.99 -12.32 -5.22
CA ALA A 165 11.58 -13.45 -4.40
C ALA A 165 12.48 -13.68 -3.16
N GLU A 166 13.74 -13.26 -3.25
CA GLU A 166 14.74 -13.38 -2.18
C GLU A 166 14.89 -12.10 -1.36
N THR A 167 14.14 -11.04 -1.67
CA THR A 167 14.24 -9.77 -0.95
C THR A 167 13.73 -9.92 0.49
N GLU A 168 14.60 -9.62 1.44
CA GLU A 168 14.25 -9.48 2.86
C GLU A 168 14.14 -7.99 3.24
N LEU A 169 13.18 -7.67 4.10
CA LEU A 169 12.94 -6.30 4.56
C LEU A 169 13.48 -6.11 5.98
N TRP A 170 14.32 -5.10 6.15
CA TRP A 170 14.82 -4.70 7.47
C TRP A 170 14.44 -3.26 7.74
N VAL A 171 13.57 -3.05 8.72
CA VAL A 171 13.14 -1.70 9.13
C VAL A 171 14.06 -1.20 10.24
N GLU A 172 14.70 -0.06 10.02
CA GLU A 172 15.50 0.61 11.04
C GLU A 172 14.62 1.08 12.20
N GLU A 173 15.07 0.87 13.44
CA GLU A 173 14.35 1.35 14.64
C GLU A 173 14.39 2.88 14.77
N GLU A 174 15.53 3.48 14.43
CA GLU A 174 15.75 4.92 14.54
C GLU A 174 14.88 5.68 13.51
N PRO A 175 14.16 6.74 13.92
CA PRO A 175 13.50 7.66 13.00
C PRO A 175 14.50 8.64 12.39
N TYR A 176 14.18 9.11 11.19
CA TYR A 176 15.03 9.99 10.40
C TYR A 176 14.29 11.27 9.97
N VAL A 177 15.06 12.31 9.70
CA VAL A 177 14.60 13.58 9.14
C VAL A 177 15.38 13.84 7.86
N MET A 178 14.68 14.11 6.76
CA MET A 178 15.29 14.60 5.53
C MET A 178 15.30 16.13 5.55
N LEU A 179 16.45 16.71 5.26
CA LEU A 179 16.67 18.15 5.25
C LEU A 179 17.06 18.60 3.86
N ALA A 180 16.46 19.69 3.40
CA ALA A 180 16.95 20.48 2.29
C ALA A 180 17.55 21.78 2.85
N VAL A 181 18.85 21.98 2.66
CA VAL A 181 19.55 23.21 3.06
C VAL A 181 20.20 23.88 1.85
N PRO A 182 20.29 25.21 1.81
CA PRO A 182 21.06 25.92 0.78
C PRO A 182 22.53 25.47 0.78
N THR A 183 23.12 25.30 -0.39
CA THR A 183 24.51 24.83 -0.56
C THR A 183 25.52 25.69 0.22
N GLU A 184 25.31 27.01 0.31
CA GLU A 184 26.18 27.92 1.09
C GLU A 184 26.19 27.62 2.60
N ALA A 185 25.12 27.01 3.14
CA ALA A 185 25.00 26.64 4.53
C ALA A 185 25.64 25.27 4.84
N ARG A 186 25.93 24.45 3.81
CA ARG A 186 26.48 23.08 3.93
C ARG A 186 27.68 23.00 4.86
N ALA A 187 28.69 23.83 4.63
CA ALA A 187 29.94 23.76 5.39
C ALA A 187 29.73 24.08 6.88
N ARG A 188 28.77 24.95 7.20
CA ARG A 188 28.39 25.26 8.58
C ARG A 188 27.62 24.10 9.22
N LEU A 189 26.63 23.55 8.50
CA LEU A 189 25.86 22.39 8.94
C LEU A 189 26.76 21.19 9.26
N LEU A 190 27.65 20.80 8.34
CA LEU A 190 28.55 19.65 8.54
C LEU A 190 29.48 19.85 9.75
N ARG A 191 29.89 21.09 10.05
CA ARG A 191 30.65 21.40 11.28
C ARG A 191 29.81 21.25 12.54
N SER A 192 28.53 21.65 12.50
CA SER A 192 27.60 21.52 13.63
C SER A 192 27.24 20.07 13.93
N LEU A 193 27.16 19.20 12.93
CA LEU A 193 26.87 17.76 13.10
C LEU A 193 27.96 17.02 13.89
N GLY A 194 29.19 17.55 13.93
CA GLY A 194 30.29 16.97 14.70
C GLY A 194 30.57 15.51 14.32
N LYS A 195 30.21 14.58 15.21
CA LYS A 195 30.42 13.13 15.02
C LYS A 195 29.18 12.36 14.56
N ALA A 196 28.03 13.03 14.38
CA ALA A 196 26.83 12.38 13.87
C ALA A 196 26.87 12.39 12.32
N PRO A 197 27.25 11.27 11.67
CA PRO A 197 27.32 11.26 10.21
C PRO A 197 25.90 11.31 9.63
N PRO A 198 25.68 12.03 8.53
CA PRO A 198 24.48 11.84 7.75
C PRO A 198 24.44 10.43 7.16
N LEU A 199 23.24 9.87 7.08
CA LEU A 199 23.03 8.56 6.46
C LEU A 199 23.15 8.65 4.94
N LEU A 200 22.63 9.75 4.37
CA LEU A 200 22.66 10.03 2.95
C LEU A 200 22.86 11.53 2.74
N THR A 201 23.56 11.90 1.67
CA THR A 201 23.71 13.29 1.21
C THR A 201 23.61 13.35 -0.31
N ILE A 202 22.95 14.37 -0.83
CA ILE A 202 22.87 14.72 -2.25
C ILE A 202 23.22 16.20 -2.39
N GLU A 203 24.05 16.55 -3.37
CA GLU A 203 24.43 17.93 -3.68
C GLU A 203 24.07 18.19 -5.15
N ASP A 204 23.13 19.09 -5.40
CA ASP A 204 22.65 19.40 -6.76
C ASP A 204 23.14 20.77 -7.29
N GLY A 205 23.84 21.53 -6.44
CA GLY A 205 24.45 22.83 -6.75
C GLY A 205 23.84 23.96 -5.94
N ASP A 206 22.52 24.00 -5.82
CA ASP A 206 21.79 25.04 -5.09
C ASP A 206 21.27 24.52 -3.74
N GLU A 207 21.02 23.22 -3.66
CA GLU A 207 20.57 22.50 -2.48
C GLU A 207 21.57 21.40 -2.09
N PHE A 208 21.75 21.26 -0.77
CA PHE A 208 22.36 20.13 -0.14
C PHE A 208 21.30 19.37 0.65
N THR A 209 20.82 18.27 0.07
CA THR A 209 19.90 17.35 0.72
C THR A 209 20.69 16.39 1.62
N LEU A 210 20.21 16.15 2.83
CA LEU A 210 20.78 15.14 3.73
C LEU A 210 19.71 14.45 4.57
N VAL A 211 19.96 13.21 4.94
CA VAL A 211 19.10 12.44 5.84
C VAL A 211 19.85 12.15 7.14
N LEU A 212 19.26 12.54 8.26
CA LEU A 212 19.83 12.43 9.60
C LEU A 212 18.95 11.59 10.50
N ALA A 213 19.55 10.86 11.43
CA ALA A 213 18.81 10.35 12.58
C ALA A 213 18.15 11.53 13.32
N GLU A 214 16.90 11.36 13.75
CA GLU A 214 16.15 12.42 14.43
C GLU A 214 16.87 12.86 15.72
N SER A 215 17.51 11.92 16.42
CA SER A 215 18.36 12.21 17.58
C SER A 215 19.55 13.12 17.26
N ALA A 216 20.14 13.02 16.06
CA ALA A 216 21.20 13.88 15.59
C ALA A 216 20.67 15.26 15.15
N PHE A 217 19.54 15.28 14.43
CA PHE A 217 18.88 16.51 14.03
C PHE A 217 18.50 17.36 15.25
N ASN A 218 17.92 16.76 16.28
CA ASN A 218 17.54 17.45 17.52
C ASN A 218 18.71 18.12 18.25
N GLN A 219 19.94 17.64 18.07
CA GLN A 219 21.14 18.24 18.66
C GLN A 219 21.63 19.47 17.89
N VAL A 220 21.30 19.58 16.61
CA VAL A 220 21.84 20.63 15.72
C VAL A 220 20.80 21.62 15.24
N GLN A 221 19.50 21.31 15.35
CA GLN A 221 18.41 22.13 14.80
C GLN A 221 18.47 23.59 15.27
N ASP A 222 18.80 23.83 16.55
CA ASP A 222 18.92 25.18 17.11
C ASP A 222 20.13 25.95 16.56
N ALA A 223 21.14 25.25 16.03
CA ALA A 223 22.36 25.83 15.47
C ALA A 223 22.27 26.06 13.95
N LEU A 224 21.26 25.48 13.29
CA LEU A 224 20.97 25.68 11.88
C LEU A 224 20.34 27.06 11.64
N SER A 225 20.70 27.70 10.53
CA SER A 225 20.04 28.92 10.08
C SER A 225 18.55 28.65 9.80
N LEU A 226 17.70 29.68 9.85
CA LEU A 226 16.24 29.54 9.66
C LEU A 226 15.82 29.05 8.26
N ASP A 227 16.73 29.03 7.28
CA ASP A 227 16.45 28.70 5.88
C ASP A 227 16.71 27.21 5.57
N TYR A 228 15.96 26.30 6.19
CA TYR A 228 15.93 24.88 5.79
C TYR A 228 14.51 24.35 5.70
N GLN A 229 14.30 23.33 4.88
CA GLN A 229 13.07 22.52 4.90
C GLN A 229 13.39 21.18 5.55
N ALA A 230 12.43 20.65 6.30
CA ALA A 230 12.57 19.37 6.99
C ALA A 230 11.32 18.52 6.78
N GLU A 231 11.55 17.26 6.44
CA GLU A 231 10.54 16.20 6.41
C GLU A 231 10.87 15.19 7.52
N PRO A 232 10.16 15.24 8.66
CA PRO A 232 10.42 14.40 9.83
C PRO A 232 9.68 13.05 9.75
N ASP A 233 9.83 12.24 10.81
CA ASP A 233 9.09 10.98 11.00
C ASP A 233 9.25 10.00 9.83
N LEU A 234 10.47 9.92 9.29
CA LEU A 234 10.83 9.00 8.21
C LEU A 234 11.48 7.73 8.79
N ARG A 235 11.26 6.61 8.11
CA ARG A 235 11.82 5.30 8.43
C ARG A 235 12.55 4.75 7.23
N PHE A 236 13.70 4.15 7.49
CA PHE A 236 14.46 3.41 6.49
C PHE A 236 14.03 1.95 6.46
N ILE A 237 13.76 1.45 5.26
CA ILE A 237 13.61 0.01 4.98
C ILE A 237 14.78 -0.40 4.09
N ARG A 238 15.60 -1.34 4.55
CA ARG A 238 16.61 -1.98 3.71
C ARG A 238 15.95 -3.09 2.90
N LEU A 239 16.26 -3.11 1.61
CA LEU A 239 15.87 -4.15 0.68
C LEU A 239 17.06 -5.09 0.48
N GLU A 240 17.17 -6.10 1.33
CA GLU A 240 18.30 -7.04 1.27
C GLU A 240 18.04 -8.09 0.19
N ALA A 241 18.67 -7.90 -0.97
CA ALA A 241 18.65 -8.82 -2.09
C ALA A 241 19.99 -8.79 -2.84
N THR A 242 20.36 -9.88 -3.49
CA THR A 242 21.52 -9.87 -4.39
C THR A 242 21.11 -9.24 -5.72
N LEU A 243 21.57 -8.01 -5.95
CA LEU A 243 21.21 -7.22 -7.14
C LEU A 243 22.46 -6.91 -7.98
N PRO A 244 22.76 -7.73 -9.00
CA PRO A 244 23.73 -7.35 -10.03
C PRO A 244 23.33 -6.04 -10.72
N TRP A 245 24.30 -5.23 -11.14
CA TRP A 245 24.06 -3.92 -11.76
C TRP A 245 23.27 -4.00 -13.08
N GLU A 246 23.27 -5.16 -13.73
CA GLU A 246 22.48 -5.45 -14.94
C GLU A 246 21.01 -5.82 -14.63
N THR A 247 20.60 -5.87 -13.36
CA THR A 247 19.23 -6.19 -12.96
C THR A 247 18.28 -5.07 -13.37
N VAL A 248 17.32 -5.39 -14.26
CA VAL A 248 16.37 -4.41 -14.80
C VAL A 248 14.98 -4.67 -14.25
N GLY A 249 14.37 -3.63 -13.67
CA GLY A 249 12.96 -3.64 -13.26
C GLY A 249 12.71 -3.93 -11.78
N TYR A 250 13.75 -4.16 -10.97
CA TYR A 250 13.63 -4.36 -9.52
C TYR A 250 12.93 -3.18 -8.84
N GLY A 251 13.52 -1.98 -8.94
CA GLY A 251 12.93 -0.75 -8.38
C GLY A 251 11.55 -0.44 -8.98
N ALA A 252 11.34 -0.71 -10.27
CA ALA A 252 10.03 -0.52 -10.91
C ALA A 252 8.94 -1.40 -10.28
N ALA A 253 9.27 -2.65 -9.91
CA ALA A 253 8.34 -3.55 -9.25
C ALA A 253 8.03 -3.12 -7.82
N ILE A 254 9.06 -2.73 -7.06
CA ILE A 254 8.91 -2.16 -5.71
C ILE A 254 7.99 -0.93 -5.76
N PHE A 255 8.26 0.02 -6.65
CA PHE A 255 7.43 1.21 -6.78
C PHE A 255 6.03 0.96 -7.31
N ALA A 256 5.85 -0.01 -8.21
CA ALA A 256 4.51 -0.40 -8.65
C ALA A 256 3.67 -0.97 -7.49
N ALA A 257 4.29 -1.74 -6.59
CA ALA A 257 3.63 -2.23 -5.38
C ALA A 257 3.32 -1.09 -4.40
N LEU A 258 4.27 -0.19 -4.13
CA LEU A 258 4.07 0.95 -3.23
C LEU A 258 3.00 1.92 -3.77
N ALA A 259 3.06 2.28 -5.05
CA ALA A 259 2.08 3.16 -5.68
C ALA A 259 0.67 2.56 -5.63
N ALA A 260 0.52 1.25 -5.83
CA ALA A 260 -0.77 0.60 -5.71
C ALA A 260 -1.31 0.59 -4.27
N ALA A 261 -0.44 0.66 -3.26
CA ALA A 261 -0.80 0.81 -1.85
C ALA A 261 -1.03 2.28 -1.44
N GLY A 262 -0.86 3.24 -2.37
CA GLY A 262 -0.91 4.67 -2.07
C GLY A 262 0.27 5.15 -1.21
N VAL A 263 1.38 4.43 -1.22
CA VAL A 263 2.58 4.75 -0.44
C VAL A 263 3.58 5.52 -1.30
N SER A 264 3.95 6.71 -0.82
CA SER A 264 5.11 7.45 -1.32
C SER A 264 6.38 6.97 -0.64
N ALA A 265 7.48 6.91 -1.39
CA ALA A 265 8.78 6.51 -0.88
C ALA A 265 9.92 7.18 -1.65
N GLY A 266 10.99 7.55 -0.95
CA GLY A 266 12.30 7.76 -1.56
C GLY A 266 13.00 6.42 -1.80
N PHE A 267 13.79 6.31 -2.87
CA PHE A 267 14.57 5.10 -3.18
C PHE A 267 16.04 5.47 -3.39
N TYR A 268 16.91 4.80 -2.65
CA TYR A 268 18.32 5.11 -2.60
C TYR A 268 19.13 3.84 -2.81
N SER A 269 19.93 3.81 -3.85
CA SER A 269 20.82 2.68 -4.11
C SER A 269 22.12 2.82 -3.37
N GLY A 270 22.38 1.90 -2.45
CA GLY A 270 23.72 1.64 -1.94
C GLY A 270 24.54 0.81 -2.92
N TYR A 271 25.78 0.49 -2.55
CA TYR A 271 26.63 -0.37 -3.39
C TYR A 271 26.11 -1.82 -3.46
N SER A 272 25.57 -2.33 -2.35
CA SER A 272 25.11 -3.73 -2.23
C SER A 272 23.62 -3.88 -1.94
N ILE A 273 23.01 -2.85 -1.37
CA ILE A 273 21.66 -2.90 -0.79
C ILE A 273 20.94 -1.61 -1.21
N ASP A 274 19.69 -1.74 -1.63
CA ASP A 274 18.81 -0.60 -1.88
C ASP A 274 18.02 -0.25 -0.61
N TYR A 275 17.67 1.01 -0.48
CA TYR A 275 16.98 1.54 0.68
C TYR A 275 15.73 2.29 0.25
N LEU A 276 14.66 2.15 1.04
CA LEU A 276 13.48 2.99 0.95
C LEU A 276 13.43 3.95 2.14
N LEU A 277 13.06 5.19 1.89
CA LEU A 277 12.72 6.17 2.91
C LEU A 277 11.23 6.45 2.85
N ILE A 278 10.51 6.12 3.92
CA ILE A 278 9.04 6.13 3.95
C ILE A 278 8.59 6.81 5.25
N SER A 279 7.48 7.55 5.22
CA SER A 279 6.87 8.09 6.45
C SER A 279 6.49 6.95 7.41
N ALA A 280 6.74 7.12 8.71
CA ALA A 280 6.47 6.09 9.71
C ALA A 280 5.00 5.63 9.71
N GLY A 281 4.06 6.54 9.45
CA GLY A 281 2.63 6.20 9.33
C GLY A 281 2.30 5.27 8.16
N ALA A 282 3.09 5.31 7.09
CA ALA A 282 2.92 4.46 5.90
C ALA A 282 3.69 3.13 5.99
N LEU A 283 4.54 2.95 7.00
CA LEU A 283 5.42 1.79 7.13
C LEU A 283 4.68 0.45 7.08
N PRO A 284 3.58 0.21 7.82
CA PRO A 284 2.87 -1.07 7.77
C PRO A 284 2.31 -1.40 6.38
N LEU A 285 1.91 -0.37 5.62
CA LEU A 285 1.40 -0.53 4.27
C LEU A 285 2.53 -0.84 3.29
N ALA A 286 3.64 -0.14 3.43
CA ALA A 286 4.81 -0.35 2.60
C ALA A 286 5.36 -1.78 2.73
N THR A 287 5.53 -2.25 3.97
CA THR A 287 6.05 -3.60 4.22
C THR A 287 5.09 -4.66 3.70
N ALA A 288 3.80 -4.56 4.00
CA ALA A 288 2.80 -5.52 3.51
C ALA A 288 2.72 -5.54 1.97
N ALA A 289 2.85 -4.37 1.32
CA ALA A 289 2.86 -4.27 -0.13
C ALA A 289 4.07 -4.97 -0.75
N ILE A 290 5.26 -4.76 -0.18
CA ILE A 290 6.49 -5.37 -0.67
C ILE A 290 6.52 -6.86 -0.34
N GLU A 291 6.12 -7.30 0.85
CA GLU A 291 6.01 -8.72 1.20
C GLU A 291 5.07 -9.47 0.25
N LEU A 292 3.96 -8.83 -0.15
CA LEU A 292 3.09 -9.41 -1.15
C LEU A 292 3.80 -9.56 -2.50
N LEU A 293 4.50 -8.51 -2.93
CA LEU A 293 5.31 -8.53 -4.16
C LEU A 293 6.32 -9.67 -4.13
N VAL A 294 7.08 -9.82 -3.04
CA VAL A 294 8.06 -10.89 -2.81
C VAL A 294 7.39 -12.27 -2.95
N ALA A 295 6.26 -12.48 -2.28
CA ALA A 295 5.52 -13.75 -2.34
C ALA A 295 4.95 -14.06 -3.74
N GLU A 296 4.60 -13.03 -4.52
CA GLU A 296 4.09 -13.17 -5.88
C GLU A 296 5.21 -13.40 -6.89
N ALA A 297 6.37 -12.74 -6.70
CA ALA A 297 7.58 -13.00 -7.46
C ALA A 297 8.07 -14.43 -7.22
N GLY A 298 8.09 -14.91 -5.97
CA GLY A 298 8.48 -16.29 -5.65
C GLY A 298 7.60 -17.37 -6.30
N ARG A 299 6.32 -17.08 -6.53
CA ARG A 299 5.41 -17.98 -7.28
C ARG A 299 5.69 -18.02 -8.79
N ARG A 300 6.34 -16.98 -9.34
CA ARG A 300 6.71 -16.87 -10.77
C ARG A 300 8.17 -17.19 -11.04
N ALA A 301 9.03 -17.05 -10.04
CA ALA A 301 10.44 -17.35 -10.16
C ALA A 301 10.60 -18.81 -10.58
N PRO A 302 11.47 -19.11 -11.57
CA PRO A 302 11.76 -20.49 -11.90
C PRO A 302 12.24 -21.22 -10.65
N ALA A 303 11.74 -22.44 -10.41
CA ALA A 303 12.27 -23.29 -9.35
C ALA A 303 13.78 -23.36 -9.51
N ARG A 304 14.55 -23.23 -8.41
CA ARG A 304 16.03 -23.33 -8.43
C ARG A 304 16.43 -24.68 -9.04
N GLY A 305 16.57 -24.72 -10.36
CA GLY A 305 17.15 -25.82 -11.09
C GLY A 305 18.65 -25.73 -10.89
N THR A 306 19.22 -26.83 -10.42
CA THR A 306 20.65 -27.16 -10.40
C THR A 306 21.41 -26.57 -11.59
N GLN A 307 21.90 -25.34 -11.45
CA GLN A 307 23.00 -24.82 -12.26
C GLN A 307 24.31 -25.10 -11.53
N GLU A 308 24.56 -26.38 -11.24
CA GLU A 308 25.90 -26.91 -11.12
C GLU A 308 26.13 -27.80 -12.34
N HIS A 309 27.23 -27.56 -13.06
CA HIS A 309 27.71 -28.26 -14.27
C HIS A 309 27.24 -27.71 -15.63
N ALA A 310 27.72 -26.53 -15.98
CA ALA A 310 28.14 -26.23 -17.36
C ALA A 310 29.37 -25.30 -17.36
N ALA A 311 30.43 -25.74 -16.68
CA ALA A 311 31.78 -25.19 -16.85
C ALA A 311 32.80 -26.32 -16.67
N ARG A 312 33.00 -27.09 -17.74
CA ARG A 312 34.25 -27.78 -18.07
C ARG A 312 34.45 -27.74 -19.57
#